data_AF-A0AAN7ZBW5-F1
#
_entry.id   AF-A0AAN7ZBW5-F1
#
_cell.length_a   1.000
_cell.length_b   1.000
_cell.length_c   1.000
_cell.angle_alpha   90.00
_cell.angle_beta   90.00
_cell.angle_gamma   90.00
#
_symmetry.space_group_name_H-M   'P 1'
#
loop_
_entity.id
_entity.type
_entity.pdbx_description
1 polymer ?
#
loop_
_entity_poly.entity_id
_entity_poly.type
_entity_poly.pdbx_seq_one_letter_code
_entity_poly.pdbx_strand_id
1 'polypeptide(L)'
;MTFKFVDISDLKIDKIKGGYCILSRRWSGDEILYSDVLSMGPDVQAKGGYGKFASACAMARKLGFDLLWVDSCCIDKTDHVELSEAINLMYRWYSQSAICIAYLQDITLPDQLRESGWFLRGWTLQELIAQKVVQFYGRA
;
A
#
# COMPACT_ATOMS: atom_id res chain seq x y z
N MET A 1 18.47 3.09 -4.21
CA MET A 1 17.23 2.71 -4.90
C MET A 1 16.47 3.99 -5.21
N THR A 2 16.22 4.32 -6.48
CA THR A 2 15.51 5.56 -6.86
C THR A 2 14.03 5.24 -7.04
N PHE A 3 13.15 6.00 -6.40
CA PHE A 3 11.70 5.90 -6.50
C PHE A 3 11.18 6.96 -7.47
N LYS A 4 10.07 6.69 -8.14
CA LYS A 4 9.37 7.67 -8.96
C LYS A 4 7.88 7.53 -8.70
N PHE A 5 7.21 8.66 -8.56
CA PHE A 5 5.76 8.72 -8.47
C PHE A 5 5.20 8.99 -9.85
N VAL A 6 4.12 8.29 -10.15
CA VAL A 6 3.48 8.33 -11.46
C VAL A 6 2.00 8.53 -11.20
N ASP A 7 1.44 9.57 -11.81
CA ASP A 7 0.00 9.80 -11.82
C ASP A 7 -0.64 8.93 -12.92
N ILE A 8 -1.65 8.16 -12.54
CA ILE A 8 -2.40 7.28 -13.43
C ILE A 8 -3.88 7.54 -13.19
N SER A 9 -4.56 8.03 -14.24
CA SER A 9 -6.01 8.20 -14.23
C SER A 9 -6.75 6.91 -13.89
N ASP A 10 -7.79 7.00 -13.05
CA ASP A 10 -8.67 5.90 -12.68
C ASP A 10 -9.31 5.16 -13.86
N LEU A 11 -9.49 5.86 -14.98
CA LEU A 11 -10.03 5.29 -16.22
C LEU A 11 -9.05 4.39 -16.97
N LYS A 12 -7.80 4.31 -16.50
CA LYS A 12 -6.70 3.57 -17.13
C LYS A 12 -6.08 2.51 -16.21
N ILE A 13 -6.57 2.35 -14.98
CA ILE A 13 -6.01 1.40 -14.01
C ILE A 13 -6.08 -0.04 -14.52
N ASP A 14 -7.16 -0.41 -15.22
CA ASP A 14 -7.37 -1.72 -15.86
C ASP A 14 -6.43 -1.95 -17.06
N LYS A 15 -5.79 -0.89 -17.57
CA LYS A 15 -4.91 -0.90 -18.75
C LYS A 15 -3.44 -0.84 -18.40
N ILE A 16 -3.08 -0.85 -17.11
CA ILE A 16 -1.69 -0.87 -16.67
C ILE A 16 -1.04 -2.18 -17.13
N LYS A 17 -0.10 -2.08 -18.07
CA LYS A 17 0.65 -3.25 -18.56
C LYS A 17 1.51 -3.81 -17.43
N GLY A 18 1.34 -5.10 -17.13
CA GLY A 18 1.99 -5.76 -16.00
C GLY A 18 1.27 -5.57 -14.66
N GLY A 19 0.21 -4.76 -14.62
CA GLY A 19 -0.54 -4.47 -13.40
C GLY A 19 0.27 -3.71 -12.35
N TYR A 20 -0.25 -3.67 -11.13
CA TYR A 20 0.38 -3.03 -9.98
C TYR A 20 0.12 -3.85 -8.72
N CYS A 21 1.03 -3.72 -7.75
CA CYS A 21 0.80 -4.14 -6.38
C CYS A 21 0.03 -3.08 -5.60
N ILE A 22 -0.76 -3.51 -4.64
CA ILE A 22 -1.31 -2.64 -3.61
C ILE A 22 -0.78 -3.06 -2.24
N LEU A 23 -0.44 -2.10 -1.38
CA LEU A 23 -0.02 -2.37 -0.01
C LEU A 23 -1.21 -2.23 0.93
N SER A 24 -1.50 -3.31 1.65
CA SER A 24 -2.37 -3.32 2.82
C SER A 24 -1.50 -3.37 4.06
N ARG A 25 -1.65 -2.37 4.94
CA ARG A 25 -0.93 -2.34 6.21
C ARG A 25 -1.72 -1.66 7.30
N ARG A 26 -1.32 -1.92 8.54
CA ARG A 26 -1.80 -1.15 9.68
C ARG A 26 -1.15 0.23 9.65
N TRP A 27 -2.00 1.26 9.80
CA TRP A 27 -1.54 2.63 10.02
C TRP A 27 -0.69 2.66 11.29
N SER A 28 0.54 3.14 11.15
CA SER A 28 1.42 3.46 12.27
C SER A 28 1.73 4.95 12.26
N GLY A 29 2.05 5.54 13.42
CA GLY A 29 2.28 6.98 13.53
C GLY A 29 3.45 7.55 12.71
N ASP A 30 4.31 6.70 12.15
CA ASP A 30 5.46 7.08 11.34
C ASP A 30 5.35 6.45 9.95
N GLU A 31 4.64 7.12 9.05
CA GLU A 31 4.42 6.70 7.66
C GLU A 31 4.94 7.74 6.69
N ILE A 32 5.33 7.26 5.51
CA ILE A 32 5.59 8.15 4.38
C ILE A 32 4.25 8.68 3.88
N LEU A 33 4.12 10.00 3.81
CA LEU A 33 2.93 10.72 3.40
C LEU A 33 3.04 11.22 1.96
N TYR A 34 1.93 11.67 1.39
CA TYR A 34 1.90 12.27 0.06
C TYR A 34 2.82 13.51 -0.06
N SER A 35 2.88 14.36 0.97
CA SER A 35 3.78 15.52 0.99
C SER A 35 5.27 15.14 1.01
N ASP A 36 5.63 14.04 1.68
CA ASP A 36 7.01 13.53 1.70
C ASP A 36 7.44 13.13 0.29
N VAL A 37 6.52 12.45 -0.40
CA VAL A 37 6.66 12.00 -1.77
C VAL A 37 6.87 13.17 -2.74
N LEU A 38 6.13 14.26 -2.59
CA LEU A 38 6.30 15.45 -3.43
C LEU A 38 7.65 16.14 -3.20
N SER A 39 8.15 16.13 -1.96
CA SER A 39 9.41 16.79 -1.62
C SER A 39 10.65 16.03 -2.14
N MET A 40 10.57 14.69 -2.25
CA MET A 40 11.68 13.76 -2.55
C MET A 40 13.03 14.14 -1.89
N GLY A 41 12.99 14.78 -0.72
CA GLY A 41 14.17 15.30 -0.05
C GLY A 41 14.97 14.22 0.70
N PRO A 42 16.24 14.49 1.04
CA PRO A 42 17.03 13.60 1.89
C PRO A 42 16.35 13.30 3.24
N ASP A 43 15.54 14.24 3.74
CA ASP A 43 14.81 14.12 5.01
C ASP A 43 13.77 12.98 5.01
N VAL A 44 13.24 12.61 3.84
CA VAL A 44 12.28 11.50 3.71
C VAL A 44 12.93 10.18 4.11
N GLN A 45 14.23 10.00 3.85
CA GLN A 45 14.95 8.78 4.22
C GLN A 45 15.18 8.66 5.73
N ALA A 46 15.15 9.79 6.46
CA ALA A 46 15.31 9.83 7.90
C ALA A 46 14.01 9.55 8.67
N LYS A 47 12.84 9.55 8.02
CA LYS A 47 11.56 9.19 8.64
C LYS A 47 11.55 7.71 9.02
N GLY A 48 11.05 7.36 10.20
CA GLY A 48 11.01 5.95 10.64
C GLY A 48 10.07 5.09 9.80
N GLY A 49 9.09 5.69 9.12
CA GLY A 49 8.25 5.02 8.12
C GLY A 49 8.98 4.59 6.85
N TYR A 50 10.13 5.19 6.54
CA TYR A 50 10.84 4.98 5.28
C TYR A 50 11.31 3.55 5.09
N GLY A 51 11.86 2.92 6.14
CA GLY A 51 12.33 1.53 6.06
C GLY A 51 11.21 0.56 5.66
N LYS A 52 9.99 0.75 6.20
CA LYS A 52 8.81 -0.04 5.83
C LYS A 52 8.39 0.22 4.39
N PHE A 53 8.35 1.50 3.98
CA PHE A 53 8.02 1.90 2.61
C PHE A 53 9.00 1.29 1.60
N ALA A 54 10.32 1.45 1.82
CA ALA A 54 11.36 0.91 0.96
C ALA A 54 11.28 -0.62 0.87
N SER A 55 10.99 -1.30 1.99
CA SER A 55 10.79 -2.76 2.03
C SER A 55 9.57 -3.20 1.21
N ALA A 56 8.46 -2.46 1.29
CA ALA A 56 7.27 -2.74 0.49
C ALA A 56 7.56 -2.59 -1.01
N CYS A 57 8.26 -1.52 -1.42
CA CYS A 57 8.70 -1.36 -2.82
C CYS A 57 9.66 -2.47 -3.26
N ALA A 58 10.58 -2.89 -2.40
CA ALA A 58 11.49 -4.00 -2.70
C ALA A 58 10.71 -5.32 -2.88
N MET A 59 9.67 -5.54 -2.08
CA MET A 59 8.79 -6.69 -2.22
C MET A 59 8.01 -6.67 -3.53
N ALA A 60 7.42 -5.53 -3.90
CA ALA A 60 6.72 -5.38 -5.19
C ALA A 60 7.63 -5.74 -6.36
N ARG A 61 8.89 -5.26 -6.36
CA ARG A 61 9.87 -5.64 -7.38
C ARG A 61 10.21 -7.12 -7.38
N LYS A 62 10.38 -7.73 -6.20
CA LYS A 62 10.63 -9.17 -6.06
C LYS A 62 9.49 -10.00 -6.65
N LEU A 63 8.27 -9.49 -6.56
CA LEU A 63 7.07 -10.08 -7.17
C LEU A 63 6.91 -9.75 -8.66
N GLY A 64 7.81 -8.95 -9.25
CA GLY A 64 7.81 -8.62 -10.67
C GLY A 64 6.99 -7.39 -11.05
N PHE A 65 6.64 -6.53 -10.09
CA PHE A 65 5.84 -5.32 -10.33
C PHE A 65 6.68 -4.05 -10.24
N ASP A 66 6.48 -3.16 -11.22
CA ASP A 66 7.11 -1.84 -11.27
C ASP A 66 6.33 -0.78 -10.49
N LEU A 67 5.04 -1.02 -10.24
CA LEU A 67 4.13 -0.09 -9.58
C LEU A 67 3.63 -0.67 -8.25
N LEU A 68 3.69 0.18 -7.22
CA LEU A 68 3.12 -0.09 -5.91
C LEU A 68 2.23 1.10 -5.52
N TRP A 69 0.99 0.81 -5.16
CA TRP A 69 0.08 1.79 -4.57
C TRP A 69 0.07 1.65 -3.04
N VAL A 70 0.14 2.78 -2.34
CA VAL A 70 0.11 2.86 -0.87
C VAL A 70 -0.77 4.04 -0.44
N ASP A 71 -1.81 3.78 0.35
CA ASP A 71 -2.81 4.80 0.72
C ASP A 71 -2.21 6.02 1.42
N SER A 72 -1.16 5.83 2.23
CA SER A 72 -0.55 6.94 2.97
C SER A 72 0.14 7.96 2.07
N CYS A 73 0.66 7.54 0.91
CA CYS A 73 1.49 8.38 0.06
C CYS A 73 1.04 8.48 -1.40
N CYS A 74 -0.03 7.79 -1.78
CA CYS A 74 -0.68 7.89 -3.09
C CYS A 74 -2.03 8.61 -3.05
N ILE A 75 -2.46 9.07 -1.87
CA ILE A 75 -3.65 9.92 -1.70
C ILE A 75 -3.22 11.17 -0.95
N ASP A 76 -3.55 12.35 -1.47
CA ASP A 76 -3.45 13.58 -0.70
C ASP A 76 -4.57 13.62 0.35
N LYS A 77 -4.24 13.20 1.58
CA LYS A 77 -5.18 13.21 2.69
C LYS A 77 -5.49 14.63 3.21
N THR A 78 -4.80 15.66 2.71
CA THR A 78 -5.06 17.07 3.05
C THR A 78 -6.11 17.71 2.14
N ASP A 79 -6.31 17.15 0.94
CA ASP A 79 -7.42 17.49 0.06
C ASP A 79 -8.66 16.64 0.42
N HIS A 80 -9.67 17.29 0.98
CA HIS A 80 -10.90 16.61 1.39
C HIS A 80 -11.74 16.09 0.21
N VAL A 81 -11.63 16.72 -0.97
CA VAL A 81 -12.31 16.26 -2.18
C VAL A 81 -11.64 14.98 -2.65
N GLU A 82 -10.32 15.00 -2.82
CA GLU A 82 -9.55 13.82 -3.22
C GLU A 82 -9.73 12.67 -2.23
N LEU A 83 -9.62 12.94 -0.92
CA LEU A 83 -9.79 11.91 0.11
C LEU A 83 -11.18 11.25 0.04
N SER A 84 -12.22 12.05 -0.17
CA SER A 84 -13.59 11.53 -0.31
C SER A 84 -13.75 10.67 -1.56
N GLU A 85 -13.23 11.13 -2.71
CA GLU A 85 -13.24 10.36 -3.95
C GLU A 85 -12.44 9.06 -3.81
N ALA A 86 -11.25 9.14 -3.20
CA ALA A 86 -10.37 8.02 -2.94
C ALA A 86 -11.07 6.93 -2.11
N ILE A 87 -11.77 7.31 -1.03
CA ILE A 87 -12.53 6.35 -0.21
C ILE A 87 -13.56 5.58 -1.07
N ASN A 88 -14.25 6.27 -1.98
CA ASN A 88 -15.23 5.64 -2.88
C ASN A 88 -14.57 4.76 -3.96
N LEU A 89 -13.33 5.05 -4.33
CA LEU A 89 -12.57 4.34 -5.36
C LEU A 89 -11.70 3.21 -4.82
N MET A 90 -11.39 3.18 -3.53
CA MET A 90 -10.49 2.18 -2.93
C MET A 90 -10.91 0.75 -3.24
N TYR A 91 -12.20 0.40 -3.14
CA TYR A 91 -12.64 -0.96 -3.51
C TYR A 91 -12.26 -1.33 -4.95
N ARG A 92 -12.41 -0.37 -5.89
CA ARG A 92 -12.01 -0.56 -7.28
C ARG A 92 -10.50 -0.69 -7.42
N TRP A 93 -9.72 0.14 -6.74
CA TRP A 93 -8.26 0.05 -6.75
C TRP A 93 -7.74 -1.24 -6.13
N TYR A 94 -8.40 -1.78 -5.12
CA TYR A 94 -8.06 -3.11 -4.62
C TYR A 94 -8.44 -4.17 -5.67
N SER A 95 -9.68 -4.20 -6.15
CA SER A 95 -10.13 -5.24 -7.08
C SER A 95 -9.42 -5.29 -8.44
N GLN A 96 -8.83 -4.18 -8.88
CA GLN A 96 -8.04 -4.11 -10.11
C GLN A 96 -6.53 -4.32 -9.90
N SER A 97 -6.05 -4.33 -8.66
CA SER A 97 -4.65 -4.65 -8.42
C SER A 97 -4.36 -6.11 -8.72
N ALA A 98 -3.14 -6.40 -9.15
CA ALA A 98 -2.75 -7.77 -9.46
C ALA A 98 -2.52 -8.58 -8.17
N ILE A 99 -2.03 -7.92 -7.12
CA ILE A 99 -1.77 -8.53 -5.83
C ILE A 99 -1.83 -7.50 -4.70
N CYS A 100 -2.41 -7.93 -3.58
CA CYS A 100 -2.34 -7.21 -2.32
C CYS A 100 -1.24 -7.79 -1.43
N ILE A 101 -0.27 -6.96 -1.09
CA ILE A 101 0.77 -7.25 -0.11
C ILE A 101 0.22 -6.85 1.25
N ALA A 102 -0.10 -7.81 2.11
CA ALA A 102 -0.56 -7.56 3.47
C ALA A 102 0.58 -7.77 4.47
N TYR A 103 1.11 -6.67 5.03
CA TYR A 103 2.21 -6.76 6.01
C TYR A 103 1.68 -6.82 7.45
N LEU A 104 1.92 -7.94 8.10
CA LEU A 104 1.45 -8.29 9.44
C LEU A 104 2.59 -8.11 10.45
N GLN A 105 2.74 -6.88 10.94
CA GLN A 105 3.83 -6.52 11.85
C GLN A 105 3.73 -7.15 13.25
N ASP A 106 2.55 -7.68 13.60
CA ASP A 106 2.19 -8.21 14.92
C ASP A 106 2.31 -9.74 15.01
N ILE A 107 2.78 -10.41 13.94
CA ILE A 107 3.02 -11.85 13.95
C ILE A 107 4.41 -12.19 13.41
N THR A 108 4.95 -13.31 13.88
CA THR A 108 6.24 -13.85 13.44
C THR A 108 6.05 -15.20 12.73
N LEU A 109 5.04 -15.97 13.14
CA LEU A 109 4.79 -17.30 12.62
C LEU A 109 3.43 -17.38 11.89
N PRO A 110 3.31 -18.23 10.84
CA PRO A 110 2.07 -18.36 10.07
C PRO A 110 0.86 -18.87 10.86
N ASP A 111 1.07 -19.66 11.92
CA ASP A 111 0.01 -20.16 12.80
C ASP A 111 -0.67 -19.05 13.61
N GLN A 112 0.02 -17.92 13.82
CA GLN A 112 -0.51 -16.72 14.46
C GLN A 112 -1.36 -15.84 13.53
N LEU A 113 -1.57 -16.23 12.27
CA LEU A 113 -2.27 -15.41 11.28
C LEU A 113 -3.63 -14.92 11.81
N ARG A 114 -4.38 -15.79 12.49
CA ARG A 114 -5.70 -15.48 13.07
C ARG A 114 -5.65 -14.48 14.22
N GLU A 115 -4.51 -14.35 14.86
CA GLU A 115 -4.27 -13.46 16.00
C GLU A 115 -3.85 -12.06 15.56
N SER A 116 -3.48 -11.89 14.28
CA SER A 116 -3.09 -10.58 13.76
C SER A 116 -4.26 -9.60 13.86
N GLY A 117 -3.96 -8.40 14.38
CA GLY A 117 -4.89 -7.29 14.44
C GLY A 117 -5.32 -6.81 13.06
N TRP A 118 -4.68 -7.27 11.98
CA TRP A 118 -5.16 -7.06 10.62
C TRP A 118 -6.58 -7.60 10.43
N PHE A 119 -6.91 -8.78 10.96
CA PHE A 119 -8.26 -9.35 10.82
C PHE A 119 -9.33 -8.67 11.69
N LEU A 120 -8.92 -7.76 12.59
CA LEU A 120 -9.82 -7.06 13.52
C LEU A 120 -10.20 -5.64 13.04
N ARG A 121 -9.68 -5.17 11.90
CA ARG A 121 -9.97 -3.82 11.38
C ARG A 121 -11.08 -3.87 10.34
N GLY A 122 -12.06 -2.97 10.45
CA GLY A 122 -13.14 -2.88 9.46
C GLY A 122 -12.64 -2.64 8.03
N TRP A 123 -11.59 -1.83 7.86
CA TRP A 123 -11.02 -1.53 6.56
C TRP A 123 -10.32 -2.72 5.89
N THR A 124 -9.75 -3.66 6.63
CA THR A 124 -9.05 -4.80 6.00
C THR A 124 -10.00 -5.82 5.39
N LEU A 125 -11.30 -5.77 5.74
CA LEU A 125 -12.30 -6.59 5.09
C LEU A 125 -12.42 -6.26 3.60
N GLN A 126 -12.53 -4.97 3.23
CA GLN A 126 -12.57 -4.59 1.81
C GLN A 126 -11.26 -4.97 1.11
N GLU A 127 -10.12 -4.85 1.79
CA GLU A 127 -8.81 -5.21 1.26
C GLU A 127 -8.70 -6.72 1.01
N LEU A 128 -9.40 -7.53 1.79
CA LEU A 128 -9.47 -8.98 1.62
C LEU A 128 -10.43 -9.40 0.50
N ILE A 129 -11.66 -8.87 0.49
CA ILE A 129 -12.74 -9.36 -0.38
C ILE A 129 -12.73 -8.74 -1.79
N ALA A 130 -12.15 -7.56 -1.95
CA ALA A 130 -12.03 -6.94 -3.27
C ALA A 130 -10.96 -7.64 -4.12
N GLN A 131 -9.93 -8.19 -3.46
CA GLN A 131 -8.74 -8.71 -4.10
C GLN A 131 -8.95 -10.11 -4.69
N LYS A 132 -8.23 -10.37 -5.79
CA LYS A 132 -8.11 -11.74 -6.33
C LYS A 132 -7.05 -12.55 -5.59
N VAL A 133 -5.98 -11.89 -5.13
CA VAL A 133 -4.85 -12.51 -4.46
C VAL A 133 -4.36 -11.59 -3.35
N VAL A 134 -4.26 -12.14 -2.13
CA VAL A 134 -3.63 -11.49 -0.97
C VAL A 134 -2.43 -12.35 -0.53
N GLN A 135 -1.26 -11.74 -0.42
CA GLN A 135 -0.07 -12.38 0.14
C GLN A 135 0.30 -11.74 1.47
N PHE A 136 0.30 -12.57 2.51
CA PHE A 136 0.63 -12.16 3.87
C PHE A 136 2.13 -12.29 4.12
N TYR A 137 2.72 -11.24 4.70
CA TYR A 137 4.11 -11.20 5.12
C TYR A 137 4.21 -10.84 6.59
N GLY A 138 4.91 -11.66 7.37
CA GLY A 138 5.19 -11.40 8.79
C GLY A 138 6.52 -10.68 9.01
N ARG A 139 6.85 -10.47 10.28
CA ARG A 139 8.20 -10.06 10.69
C ARG A 139 9.14 -11.26 10.59
N ALA A 140 10.18 -11.17 9.76
CA ALA A 140 11.25 -12.18 9.68
C ALA A 140 12.30 -11.98 10.78
#